data_AF-A9UAC1-F1
#
_entry.id   AF-A9UAC1-F1
#
_cell.length_a   1.000
_cell.length_b   1.000
_cell.length_c   1.000
_cell.angle_alpha   90.00
_cell.angle_beta   90.00
_cell.angle_gamma   90.00
#
_symmetry.space_group_name_H-M   'P 1'
#
loop_
_entity.id
_entity.type
_entity.pdbx_description
1 polymer ?
#
loop_
_entity_poly.entity_id
_entity_poly.type
_entity_poly.pdbx_seq_one_letter_code
_entity_poly.pdbx_strand_id
1 'polypeptide(L)'
;SLTNISLYLIISLLIILSYSLLATNFNKLISNTWSISQESLYLTLHNIVINQINPSKGQIYFPFIYALFLFILINNLIGLIPYSFATTSHFLVTFFLSFTLVLGATFLGLYL
;
A
#
# COMPACT_ATOMS: atom_id res chain seq x y z
N SER A 1 14.84 -20.15 -3.01
CA SER A 1 14.94 -20.15 -4.48
C SER A 1 14.08 -19.02 -5.03
N LEU A 2 14.43 -18.49 -6.20
CA LEU A 2 13.58 -17.50 -6.88
C LEU A 2 12.41 -18.25 -7.54
N THR A 3 11.21 -18.05 -7.01
CA THR A 3 9.94 -18.58 -7.54
C THR A 3 9.17 -17.47 -8.25
N ASN A 4 8.20 -17.82 -9.09
CA ASN A 4 7.34 -16.83 -9.78
C ASN A 4 6.72 -15.85 -8.77
N ILE A 5 6.15 -16.34 -7.67
CA ILE A 5 5.56 -15.46 -6.65
C ILE A 5 6.58 -14.49 -6.07
N SER A 6 7.80 -14.96 -5.75
CA SER A 6 8.85 -14.08 -5.23
C SER A 6 9.35 -13.06 -6.26
N LEU A 7 9.41 -13.45 -7.54
CA LEU A 7 9.83 -12.56 -8.62
C LEU A 7 8.82 -11.44 -8.83
N TYR A 8 7.51 -11.75 -8.87
CA TYR A 8 6.47 -10.73 -9.02
C TYR A 8 6.34 -9.83 -7.78
N LEU A 9 6.59 -10.35 -6.57
CA LEU A 9 6.67 -9.52 -5.36
C LEU A 9 7.84 -8.53 -5.43
N ILE A 10 9.02 -8.96 -5.91
CA ILE A 10 10.16 -8.06 -6.14
C ILE A 10 9.82 -7.00 -7.19
N ILE A 11 9.17 -7.37 -8.30
CA ILE A 11 8.71 -6.42 -9.31
C ILE A 11 7.75 -5.39 -8.70
N SER A 12 6.77 -5.84 -7.90
CA SER A 12 5.82 -4.94 -7.24
C SER A 12 6.52 -3.93 -6.32
N LEU A 13 7.53 -4.38 -5.56
CA LEU A 13 8.33 -3.52 -4.71
C LEU A 13 9.10 -2.48 -5.53
N LEU A 14 9.74 -2.90 -6.63
CA LEU A 14 10.48 -2.00 -7.52
C LEU A 14 9.57 -0.96 -8.16
N ILE A 15 8.33 -1.32 -8.53
CA ILE A 15 7.34 -0.39 -9.08
C ILE A 15 6.92 0.64 -8.02
N ILE A 16 6.68 0.20 -6.77
CA ILE A 16 6.33 1.13 -5.67
C ILE A 16 7.47 2.11 -5.41
N LEU A 17 8.71 1.62 -5.37
CA LEU A 17 9.89 2.46 -5.16
C LEU A 17 10.10 3.44 -6.32
N SER A 18 10.01 2.97 -7.56
CA SER A 18 10.17 3.84 -8.74
C SER A 18 9.06 4.89 -8.81
N TYR A 19 7.81 4.53 -8.48
CA TYR A 19 6.71 5.46 -8.37
C TYR A 19 6.99 6.56 -7.33
N SER A 20 7.48 6.17 -6.14
CA SER A 20 7.83 7.14 -5.10
C SER A 20 8.96 8.08 -5.50
N LEU A 21 9.95 7.60 -6.27
CA LEU A 21 11.05 8.41 -6.78
C LEU A 21 10.58 9.39 -7.86
N LEU A 22 9.75 8.94 -8.81
CA LEU A 22 9.19 9.77 -9.88
C LEU A 22 8.25 10.86 -9.36
N ALA A 23 7.53 10.57 -8.27
CA ALA A 23 6.65 11.51 -7.63
C ALA A 23 7.39 12.53 -6.74
N THR A 24 8.71 12.39 -6.54
CA THR A 24 9.48 13.44 -5.85
C THR A 24 9.54 14.71 -6.69
N ASN A 25 9.13 15.83 -6.09
CA ASN A 25 9.07 17.12 -6.79
C ASN A 25 10.25 18.05 -6.49
N PHE A 26 11.42 17.54 -6.07
CA PHE A 26 12.64 18.32 -5.78
C PHE A 26 12.42 19.70 -5.13
N ASN A 27 11.49 19.80 -4.17
CA ASN A 27 11.05 21.03 -3.50
C ASN A 27 10.60 22.18 -4.41
N LYS A 28 10.17 21.88 -5.63
CA LYS A 28 9.56 22.87 -6.55
C LYS A 28 8.14 23.18 -6.10
N LEU A 29 7.74 24.45 -6.26
CA LEU A 29 6.38 24.91 -5.96
C LEU A 29 5.34 24.40 -6.96
N ILE A 30 5.72 24.23 -8.22
CA ILE A 30 4.84 23.69 -9.26
C ILE A 30 4.92 22.16 -9.19
N SER A 31 3.77 21.52 -8.97
CA SER A 31 3.66 20.06 -8.85
C SER A 31 3.89 19.36 -10.19
N ASN A 32 4.65 18.27 -10.18
CA ASN A 32 4.77 17.34 -11.29
C ASN A 32 3.47 16.51 -11.44
N THR A 33 3.18 15.98 -12.62
CA THR A 33 1.99 15.13 -12.84
C THR A 33 2.01 13.90 -11.93
N TRP A 34 3.19 13.31 -11.73
CA TRP A 34 3.39 12.18 -10.82
C TRP A 34 3.19 12.56 -9.34
N SER A 35 3.64 13.74 -8.91
CA SER A 35 3.42 14.19 -7.53
C SER A 35 1.94 14.48 -7.25
N ILE A 36 1.19 15.02 -8.21
CA ILE A 36 -0.27 15.21 -8.09
C ILE A 36 -0.96 13.85 -7.85
N SER A 37 -0.55 12.81 -8.58
CA SER A 37 -1.12 11.46 -8.37
C SER A 37 -0.85 10.93 -6.96
N GLN A 38 0.37 11.12 -6.44
CA GLN A 38 0.71 10.68 -5.09
C GLN A 38 0.00 11.49 -4.01
N GLU A 39 -0.14 12.80 -4.22
CA GLU A 39 -0.83 13.72 -3.31
C GLU A 39 -2.32 13.38 -3.21
N SER A 40 -2.98 13.10 -4.33
CA SER A 40 -4.38 12.67 -4.34
C SER A 40 -4.58 11.33 -3.63
N LEU A 41 -3.68 10.35 -3.82
CA LEU A 41 -3.68 9.10 -3.06
C LEU A 41 -3.44 9.32 -1.56
N TYR A 42 -2.52 10.21 -1.20
CA TYR A 42 -2.25 10.56 0.19
C TYR A 42 -3.50 11.17 0.84
N LEU A 43 -4.09 12.20 0.23
CA LEU A 43 -5.24 12.91 0.79
C LEU A 43 -6.47 12.01 0.91
N THR A 44 -6.74 11.17 -0.09
CA THR A 44 -7.87 10.22 -0.06
C THR A 44 -7.72 9.24 1.10
N LEU A 45 -6.56 8.59 1.23
CA LEU A 45 -6.30 7.62 2.30
C LEU A 45 -6.26 8.30 3.68
N HIS A 46 -5.69 9.50 3.76
CA HIS A 46 -5.61 10.26 5.00
C HIS A 46 -7.00 10.61 5.53
N ASN A 47 -7.88 11.09 4.64
CA ASN A 47 -9.26 11.38 4.96
C ASN A 47 -10.03 10.13 5.41
N ILE A 48 -9.81 8.97 4.76
CA ILE A 48 -10.42 7.71 5.17
C ILE A 48 -9.99 7.35 6.61
N VAL A 49 -8.69 7.44 6.92
CA VAL A 49 -8.15 7.07 8.23
C VAL A 49 -8.68 7.99 9.34
N ILE A 50 -8.68 9.30 9.13
CA ILE A 50 -9.16 10.28 10.10
C ILE A 50 -10.66 10.12 10.36
N ASN A 51 -11.45 9.89 9.30
CA ASN A 51 -12.90 9.77 9.40
C ASN A 51 -13.35 8.42 9.99
N GLN A 52 -12.61 7.33 9.75
CA GLN A 52 -13.01 5.99 10.20
C GLN A 52 -12.44 5.61 11.57
N ILE A 53 -11.24 6.06 11.94
CA ILE A 53 -10.58 5.65 13.19
C ILE A 53 -10.77 6.72 14.25
N ASN A 54 -10.09 7.86 14.11
CA ASN A 54 -10.17 8.99 15.01
C ASN A 54 -9.40 10.17 14.39
N PRO A 55 -9.93 11.40 14.41
CA PRO A 55 -9.23 12.56 13.87
C PRO A 55 -7.88 12.87 14.51
N SER A 56 -7.72 12.56 15.81
CA SER A 56 -6.52 12.91 16.58
C SER A 56 -5.53 11.75 16.69
N LYS A 57 -6.00 10.57 17.10
CA LYS A 57 -5.15 9.39 17.34
C LYS A 57 -4.99 8.47 16.12
N GLY A 58 -5.86 8.60 15.11
CA GLY A 58 -5.86 7.71 13.94
C GLY A 58 -4.65 7.87 13.02
N GLN A 59 -4.02 9.05 13.03
CA GLN A 59 -2.85 9.35 12.20
C GLN A 59 -1.66 8.42 12.46
N ILE A 60 -1.56 7.85 13.66
CA ILE A 60 -0.49 6.91 14.02
C ILE A 60 -0.54 5.65 13.13
N TYR A 61 -1.73 5.23 12.71
CA TYR A 61 -1.94 4.05 11.85
C TYR A 61 -1.85 4.37 10.35
N PHE A 62 -1.81 5.65 9.98
CA PHE A 62 -1.83 6.06 8.59
C PHE A 62 -0.68 5.48 7.74
N PRO A 63 0.60 5.51 8.17
CA PRO A 63 1.70 4.99 7.34
C PRO A 63 1.52 3.51 6.97
N PHE A 64 1.00 2.73 7.90
CA PHE A 64 0.75 1.31 7.69
C PHE A 64 -0.41 1.06 6.72
N ILE A 65 -1.54 1.76 6.91
CA ILE A 65 -2.71 1.66 6.02
C ILE A 65 -2.35 2.13 4.60
N TYR A 66 -1.58 3.20 4.49
CA TYR A 66 -1.08 3.73 3.21
C TYR A 66 -0.22 2.70 2.47
N ALA A 67 0.77 2.11 3.15
CA ALA A 67 1.65 1.10 2.56
C ALA A 67 0.87 -0.15 2.13
N LEU A 68 -0.07 -0.61 2.97
CA LEU A 68 -0.91 -1.77 2.68
C LEU A 68 -1.79 -1.54 1.45
N PHE A 69 -2.42 -0.36 1.36
CA PHE A 69 -3.22 0.01 0.21
C PHE A 69 -2.39 0.04 -1.08
N LEU A 70 -1.24 0.72 -1.09
CA LEU A 70 -0.37 0.78 -2.27
C LEU A 70 0.13 -0.60 -2.69
N PHE A 71 0.52 -1.44 -1.73
CA PHE A 71 0.98 -2.80 -2.01
C PHE A 71 -0.11 -3.61 -2.72
N ILE A 72 -1.34 -3.60 -2.20
CA ILE A 72 -2.46 -4.34 -2.81
C ILE A 72 -2.83 -3.74 -4.17
N LEU A 73 -2.88 -2.41 -4.29
CA LEU A 73 -3.19 -1.70 -5.53
C LEU A 73 -2.23 -2.11 -6.66
N ILE A 74 -0.92 -2.02 -6.42
CA ILE A 74 0.09 -2.34 -7.43
C ILE A 74 0.06 -3.81 -7.80
N ASN A 75 -0.05 -4.73 -6.83
CA ASN A 75 -0.13 -6.16 -7.15
C ASN A 75 -1.38 -6.51 -7.97
N ASN A 76 -2.52 -5.86 -7.68
CA ASN A 76 -3.74 -6.05 -8.46
C ASN A 76 -3.62 -5.46 -9.87
N LEU A 77 -2.99 -4.29 -10.04
CA LEU A 77 -2.75 -3.70 -11.36
C LEU A 77 -1.80 -4.57 -12.20
N ILE A 78 -0.75 -5.13 -11.60
CA ILE A 78 0.13 -6.08 -12.28
C ILE A 78 -0.66 -7.29 -12.75
N GLY A 79 -1.56 -7.82 -11.91
CA GLY A 79 -2.41 -8.97 -12.24
C GLY A 79 -3.37 -8.76 -13.42
N LEU A 80 -3.63 -7.50 -13.83
CA LEU A 80 -4.44 -7.19 -15.02
C LEU A 80 -3.65 -7.29 -16.33
N ILE A 81 -2.31 -7.32 -16.28
CA ILE A 81 -1.47 -7.43 -17.47
C ILE A 81 -1.61 -8.85 -18.04
N PRO A 82 -1.89 -9.03 -19.35
CA PRO A 82 -1.98 -10.36 -19.94
C PRO A 82 -0.65 -11.09 -19.80
N TYR A 83 -0.72 -12.39 -19.52
CA TYR A 83 0.45 -13.25 -19.23
C TYR A 83 1.21 -12.88 -17.93
N SER A 84 0.62 -12.08 -17.04
CA SER A 84 1.17 -11.82 -15.71
C SER A 84 0.77 -12.88 -14.68
N PHE A 85 1.47 -12.89 -13.55
CA PHE A 85 1.16 -13.72 -12.40
C PHE A 85 0.53 -12.86 -11.29
N ALA A 86 -0.74 -13.09 -11.01
CA ALA A 86 -1.47 -12.37 -9.97
C ALA A 86 -1.13 -12.91 -8.57
N THR A 87 -0.19 -12.26 -7.88
CA THR A 87 0.24 -12.63 -6.51
C THR A 87 -0.91 -12.62 -5.51
N THR A 88 -1.88 -11.71 -5.66
CA THR A 88 -3.07 -11.56 -4.81
C THR A 88 -4.12 -12.64 -5.02
N SER A 89 -4.06 -13.42 -6.11
CA SER A 89 -4.96 -14.55 -6.33
C SER A 89 -4.63 -15.77 -5.44
N HIS A 90 -3.43 -15.80 -4.87
CA HIS A 90 -3.04 -16.85 -3.94
C HIS A 90 -3.68 -16.64 -2.58
N PHE A 91 -4.60 -17.53 -2.22
CA PHE A 91 -5.28 -17.54 -0.92
C PHE A 91 -4.30 -17.41 0.26
N LEU A 92 -3.15 -18.08 0.20
CA LEU A 92 -2.17 -18.05 1.29
C LEU A 92 -1.64 -16.63 1.53
N VAL A 93 -1.39 -15.85 0.48
CA VAL A 93 -0.87 -14.47 0.60
C VAL A 93 -1.93 -13.57 1.25
N THR A 94 -3.16 -13.61 0.76
CA THR A 94 -4.26 -12.77 1.27
C THR A 94 -4.69 -13.19 2.67
N PHE A 95 -4.69 -14.49 2.95
CA PHE A 95 -4.99 -15.05 4.27
C PHE A 95 -3.99 -14.56 5.32
N PHE A 96 -2.68 -14.69 5.09
CA PHE A 96 -1.68 -14.24 6.07
C PHE A 96 -1.69 -12.71 6.24
N LEU A 97 -1.93 -11.95 5.17
CA LEU A 97 -2.09 -10.49 5.27
C LEU A 97 -3.30 -10.10 6.13
N SER A 98 -4.45 -10.75 5.93
CA SER A 98 -5.65 -10.52 6.75
C SER A 98 -5.46 -10.99 8.20
N PHE A 99 -4.89 -12.18 8.38
CA PHE A 99 -4.69 -12.79 9.70
C PHE A 99 -3.77 -11.95 10.58
N THR A 100 -2.65 -11.46 10.04
CA THR A 100 -1.73 -10.58 10.77
C THR A 100 -2.36 -9.25 11.16
N LEU A 101 -3.20 -8.67 10.30
CA LEU A 101 -3.98 -7.47 10.61
C LEU A 101 -4.94 -7.67 11.79
N VAL A 102 -5.72 -8.74 11.75
CA VAL A 102 -6.71 -9.05 12.80
C VAL A 102 -6.01 -9.33 14.12
N LEU A 103 -4.92 -10.10 14.11
CA LEU A 103 -4.11 -10.32 15.31
C LEU A 103 -3.52 -9.02 15.85
N GLY A 104 -2.95 -8.17 14.99
CA GLY A 104 -2.43 -6.86 15.41
C GLY A 104 -3.49 -5.99 16.07
N ALA A 105 -4.69 -5.93 15.47
CA ALA A 105 -5.80 -5.17 16.03
C ALA A 105 -6.30 -5.73 17.37
N THR A 106 -6.40 -7.06 17.51
CA THR A 106 -6.83 -7.70 18.76
C THR A 106 -5.83 -7.49 19.89
N PHE A 107 -4.52 -7.65 19.64
CA PHE A 107 -3.50 -7.37 20.65
C PHE A 107 -3.50 -5.89 21.07
N LEU A 108 -3.62 -4.98 20.11
CA LEU A 108 -3.67 -3.55 20.39
C LEU A 108 -4.91 -3.19 21.21
N GLY A 109 -6.06 -3.81 20.91
CA GLY A 109 -7.30 -3.65 21.68
C GLY A 109 -7.28 -4.27 23.08
N LEU A 110 -6.42 -5.27 23.35
CA LEU A 110 -6.22 -5.84 24.68
C LEU A 110 -5.22 -5.05 25.53
N TYR A 111 -4.27 -4.37 24.89
CA TYR A 111 -3.28 -3.54 25.56
C TYR A 111 -3.84 -2.18 26.00
N LEU A 112 -4.74 -1.61 25.19
CA LEU A 112 -5.45 -0.36 25.47
C LEU A 112 -6.62 -0.57 26.44
#